data_AF-A0A259MBD3-F1
#
_entry.id   AF-A0A259MBD3-F1
#
_cell.length_a   1.000
_cell.length_b   1.000
_cell.length_c   1.000
_cell.angle_alpha   90.00
_cell.angle_beta   90.00
_cell.angle_gamma   90.00
#
_symmetry.space_group_name_H-M   'P 1'
#
loop_
_entity.id
_entity.type
_entity.pdbx_description
1 polymer ?
#
loop_
_entity_poly.entity_id
_entity_poly.type
_entity_poly.pdbx_seq_one_letter_code
_entity_poly.pdbx_strand_id
1 'polypeptide(L)'
;MSTSRTTRVALVLSVILFAESLMHDAFCVSGICSDWTGWSILLYGALGHASWFANPLLLASWIAALLARRIPALILSLAALGLAASFMFETSVITSEAGMANPVTGLREGYWLWLASMGFAALAAFFSRKVAVKL
;
A
#
# COMPACT_ATOMS: atom_id res chain seq x y z
N MET A 1 9.96 16.12 -19.98
CA MET A 1 9.03 16.14 -18.82
C MET A 1 9.83 16.08 -17.53
N SER A 2 10.03 17.19 -16.81
CA SER A 2 10.82 17.18 -15.57
C SER A 2 9.91 17.12 -14.35
N THR A 3 9.64 15.91 -13.84
CA THR A 3 9.16 15.73 -12.46
C THR A 3 10.15 16.34 -11.47
N SER A 4 9.67 16.91 -10.37
CA SER A 4 10.56 17.52 -9.36
C SER A 4 11.47 16.45 -8.75
N ARG A 5 12.68 16.83 -8.31
CA ARG A 5 13.60 15.91 -7.62
C ARG A 5 12.90 15.25 -6.42
N THR A 6 12.15 16.04 -5.66
CA THR A 6 11.35 15.57 -4.51
C THR A 6 10.33 14.50 -4.91
N THR A 7 9.54 14.72 -5.97
CA THR A 7 8.57 13.72 -6.44
C THR A 7 9.25 12.42 -6.84
N ARG A 8 10.39 12.49 -7.55
CA ARG A 8 11.13 11.29 -7.96
C ARG A 8 11.64 10.51 -6.77
N VAL A 9 12.30 11.18 -5.83
CA VAL A 9 12.84 10.54 -4.62
C VAL A 9 11.71 9.91 -3.80
N ALA A 10 10.62 10.65 -3.55
CA ALA A 10 9.49 10.13 -2.80
C ALA A 10 8.82 8.93 -3.49
N LEU A 11 8.68 8.95 -4.82
CA LEU A 11 8.11 7.83 -5.57
C LEU A 11 9.02 6.59 -5.52
N VAL A 12 10.33 6.77 -5.67
CA VAL A 12 11.31 5.68 -5.55
C VAL A 12 11.28 5.09 -4.14
N LEU A 13 11.26 5.93 -3.10
CA LEU A 13 11.13 5.48 -1.71
C LEU A 13 9.83 4.72 -1.48
N SER A 14 8.71 5.19 -2.04
CA SER A 14 7.43 4.46 -1.99
C SER A 14 7.57 3.05 -2.55
N VAL A 15 8.18 2.89 -3.73
CA VAL A 15 8.36 1.59 -4.37
C VAL A 15 9.31 0.68 -3.55
N ILE A 16 10.42 1.22 -3.05
CA ILE A 16 11.37 0.46 -2.22
C ILE A 16 10.68 -0.02 -0.93
N LEU A 17 10.00 0.87 -0.22
CA LEU A 17 9.29 0.52 1.01
C LEU A 17 8.20 -0.53 0.76
N PHE A 18 7.52 -0.47 -0.39
CA PHE A 18 6.57 -1.51 -0.77
C PHE A 18 7.31 -2.84 -0.98
N ALA A 19 8.39 -2.86 -1.74
CA ALA A 19 9.16 -4.08 -1.97
C ALA A 19 9.68 -4.70 -0.66
N GLU A 20 10.23 -3.88 0.24
CA GLU A 20 10.67 -4.30 1.58
C GLU A 20 9.48 -4.85 2.40
N SER A 21 8.31 -4.20 2.34
CA SER A 21 7.12 -4.69 3.05
C SER A 21 6.72 -6.11 2.64
N LEU A 22 7.02 -6.53 1.41
CA LEU A 22 6.72 -7.88 0.93
C LEU A 22 7.62 -8.96 1.52
N MET A 23 8.82 -8.59 1.98
CA MET A 23 9.82 -9.51 2.53
C MET A 23 9.61 -9.78 4.02
N HIS A 24 8.83 -8.95 4.70
CA HIS A 24 8.56 -9.04 6.13
C HIS A 24 7.14 -9.53 6.43
N ASP A 25 6.93 -10.02 7.65
CA ASP A 25 5.59 -10.35 8.14
C ASP A 25 4.77 -9.07 8.30
N ALA A 26 3.51 -9.11 7.89
CA ALA A 26 2.62 -7.96 8.03
C ALA A 26 1.83 -7.98 9.34
N PHE A 27 1.41 -9.16 9.78
CA PHE A 27 0.62 -9.34 11.00
C PHE A 27 0.73 -10.76 11.55
N CYS A 28 0.35 -10.94 12.81
CA CYS A 28 0.28 -12.24 13.47
C CYS A 28 -1.15 -12.76 13.52
N VAL A 29 -1.30 -14.06 13.33
CA VAL A 29 -2.57 -14.77 13.36
C VAL A 29 -2.51 -15.81 14.46
N SER A 30 -3.46 -15.76 15.41
CA SER A 30 -3.50 -16.72 16.52
C SER A 30 -2.17 -16.84 17.31
N GLY A 31 -1.40 -15.74 17.41
CA GLY A 31 -0.11 -15.68 18.09
C GLY A 31 1.10 -16.14 17.26
N ILE A 32 0.90 -16.62 16.02
CA ILE A 32 1.96 -17.03 15.09
C ILE A 32 2.17 -15.93 14.05
N CYS A 33 3.43 -15.54 13.84
CA CYS A 33 3.74 -14.36 13.03
C CYS A 33 4.49 -14.67 11.74
N SER A 34 5.20 -15.79 11.68
CA SER A 34 6.08 -16.17 10.55
C SER A 34 5.35 -16.82 9.37
N ASP A 35 4.02 -16.88 9.40
CA ASP A 35 3.23 -17.59 8.39
C ASP A 35 2.69 -16.66 7.29
N TRP A 36 2.72 -15.34 7.52
CA TRP A 36 2.03 -14.34 6.69
C TRP A 36 2.98 -13.21 6.26
N THR A 37 3.97 -13.59 5.46
CA THR A 37 4.85 -12.66 4.75
C THR A 37 4.07 -11.75 3.79
N GLY A 38 4.51 -10.51 3.60
CA GLY A 38 3.79 -9.55 2.73
C GLY A 38 3.61 -10.03 1.28
N TRP A 39 4.55 -10.78 0.71
CA TRP A 39 4.42 -11.33 -0.65
C TRP A 39 3.28 -12.36 -0.77
N SER A 40 3.09 -13.22 0.24
CA SER A 40 2.01 -14.21 0.23
C SER A 40 0.66 -13.51 0.39
N ILE A 41 0.58 -12.49 1.25
CA ILE A 41 -0.62 -11.63 1.39
C ILE A 41 -0.95 -10.92 0.08
N LEU A 42 0.06 -10.44 -0.67
CA LEU A 42 -0.18 -9.78 -1.95
C LEU A 42 -0.85 -10.72 -2.96
N LEU A 43 -0.43 -11.99 -3.02
CA LEU A 43 -0.96 -12.98 -3.96
C LEU A 43 -2.34 -13.52 -3.55
N TYR A 44 -2.56 -13.78 -2.25
CA TYR A 44 -3.74 -14.51 -1.78
C TYR A 44 -4.76 -13.62 -1.01
N GLY A 45 -4.35 -12.46 -0.52
CA GLY A 45 -5.15 -11.62 0.37
C GLY A 45 -6.39 -10.98 -0.29
N ALA A 46 -6.47 -10.95 -1.63
CA ALA A 46 -7.62 -10.44 -2.37
C ALA A 46 -8.93 -11.14 -2.01
N LEU A 47 -8.85 -12.38 -1.52
CA LEU A 47 -9.99 -13.23 -1.20
C LEU A 47 -10.57 -12.97 0.20
N GLY A 48 -9.88 -12.19 1.05
CA GLY A 48 -10.20 -12.10 2.47
C GLY A 48 -10.59 -10.72 2.99
N HIS A 49 -9.96 -9.63 2.52
CA HIS A 49 -10.07 -8.31 3.18
C HIS A 49 -10.11 -7.13 2.22
N ALA A 50 -10.98 -6.17 2.54
CA ALA A 50 -11.11 -4.92 1.77
C ALA A 50 -9.82 -4.09 1.76
N SER A 51 -8.99 -4.19 2.79
CA SER A 51 -7.69 -3.52 2.87
C SER A 51 -6.73 -3.94 1.74
N TRP A 52 -6.89 -5.15 1.18
CA TRP A 52 -6.08 -5.62 0.06
C TRP A 52 -6.23 -4.72 -1.18
N PHE A 53 -7.40 -4.09 -1.39
CA PHE A 53 -7.62 -3.16 -2.50
C PHE A 53 -6.74 -1.90 -2.42
N ALA A 54 -6.07 -1.64 -1.31
CA ALA A 54 -5.03 -0.63 -1.25
C ALA A 54 -3.86 -0.91 -2.22
N ASN A 55 -3.58 -2.18 -2.56
CA ASN A 55 -2.51 -2.55 -3.49
C ASN A 55 -2.78 -2.08 -4.94
N PRO A 56 -3.92 -2.44 -5.59
CA PRO A 56 -4.26 -1.86 -6.89
C PRO A 56 -4.33 -0.33 -6.90
N LEU A 57 -4.84 0.28 -5.83
CA LEU A 57 -4.89 1.75 -5.73
C LEU A 57 -3.49 2.37 -5.63
N LEU A 58 -2.59 1.78 -4.85
CA LEU A 58 -1.19 2.21 -4.77
C LEU A 58 -0.51 2.10 -6.14
N LEU A 59 -0.65 0.97 -6.83
CA LEU A 59 -0.12 0.79 -8.17
C LEU A 59 -0.68 1.83 -9.16
N ALA A 60 -2.00 2.04 -9.15
CA ALA A 60 -2.64 3.05 -9.99
C ALA A 60 -2.14 4.47 -9.65
N SER A 61 -1.85 4.75 -8.37
CA SER A 61 -1.28 6.02 -7.95
C SER A 61 0.13 6.24 -8.50
N TRP A 62 0.98 5.22 -8.52
CA TRP A 62 2.32 5.28 -9.12
C TRP A 62 2.24 5.54 -10.61
N ILE A 63 1.36 4.81 -11.33
CA ILE A 63 1.15 5.02 -12.77
C ILE A 63 0.66 6.46 -13.02
N ALA A 64 -0.32 6.95 -12.27
CA ALA A 64 -0.80 8.32 -12.39
C ALA A 64 0.30 9.35 -12.12
N ALA A 65 1.17 9.12 -11.14
CA ALA A 65 2.32 9.97 -10.85
C ALA A 65 3.35 9.98 -11.98
N LEU A 66 3.65 8.82 -12.59
CA LEU A 66 4.52 8.69 -13.75
C LEU A 66 3.96 9.39 -15.00
N LEU A 67 2.63 9.36 -15.18
CA LEU A 67 1.90 10.10 -16.20
C LEU A 67 1.72 11.59 -15.88
N ALA A 68 2.34 12.08 -14.79
CA ALA A 68 2.25 13.45 -14.30
C ALA A 68 0.80 13.94 -14.05
N ARG A 69 -0.11 13.01 -13.74
CA ARG A 69 -1.50 13.29 -13.37
C ARG A 69 -1.62 13.49 -11.86
N ARG A 70 -1.30 14.70 -11.40
CA ARG A 70 -1.25 15.06 -9.96
C ARG A 70 -2.51 14.68 -9.18
N ILE A 71 -3.67 15.14 -9.63
CA ILE A 71 -4.92 15.00 -8.85
C ILE A 71 -5.34 13.53 -8.75
N PRO A 72 -5.38 12.74 -9.86
CA PRO A 72 -5.60 11.30 -9.76
C PRO A 72 -4.59 10.59 -8.87
N ALA A 73 -3.29 10.89 -9.00
CA ALA A 73 -2.26 10.28 -8.17
C ALA A 73 -2.48 10.53 -6.67
N LEU A 74 -2.87 11.76 -6.31
CA LEU A 74 -3.13 12.12 -4.92
C LEU A 74 -4.38 11.43 -4.36
N ILE A 75 -5.48 11.41 -5.11
CA ILE A 75 -6.72 10.73 -4.69
C ILE A 75 -6.46 9.23 -4.49
N LEU A 76 -5.81 8.59 -5.47
CA LEU A 76 -5.53 7.15 -5.42
C LEU A 76 -4.59 6.77 -4.27
N SER A 77 -3.53 7.55 -4.03
CA SER A 77 -2.59 7.28 -2.93
C SER A 77 -3.22 7.51 -1.55
N LEU A 78 -4.05 8.55 -1.38
CA LEU A 78 -4.79 8.77 -0.14
C LEU A 78 -5.87 7.71 0.10
N ALA A 79 -6.56 7.27 -0.95
CA ALA A 79 -7.53 6.18 -0.86
C ALA A 79 -6.85 4.85 -0.51
N ALA A 80 -5.69 4.56 -1.12
CA ALA A 80 -4.87 3.41 -0.75
C ALA A 80 -4.48 3.47 0.73
N LEU A 81 -3.93 4.61 1.18
CA LEU A 81 -3.51 4.81 2.57
C LEU A 81 -4.68 4.62 3.55
N GLY A 82 -5.87 5.15 3.23
CA GLY A 82 -7.07 4.99 4.05
C GLY A 82 -7.53 3.54 4.17
N LEU A 83 -7.56 2.80 3.06
CA LEU A 83 -7.90 1.37 3.05
C LEU A 83 -6.84 0.51 3.77
N ALA A 84 -5.56 0.85 3.65
CA ALA A 84 -4.51 0.16 4.38
C ALA A 84 -4.60 0.42 5.89
N ALA A 85 -4.87 1.67 6.27
CA ALA A 85 -5.02 2.07 7.66
C ALA A 85 -6.26 1.42 8.31
N SER A 86 -7.32 1.14 7.54
CA SER A 86 -8.51 0.48 8.10
C SER A 86 -8.22 -0.92 8.65
N PHE A 87 -7.18 -1.61 8.16
CA PHE A 87 -6.77 -2.92 8.67
C PHE A 87 -6.36 -2.89 10.15
N MET A 88 -5.94 -1.74 10.68
CA MET A 88 -5.63 -1.58 12.11
C MET A 88 -6.84 -1.85 13.02
N PHE A 89 -8.06 -1.72 12.48
CA PHE A 89 -9.30 -1.98 13.21
C PHE A 89 -9.85 -3.39 12.95
N GLU A 90 -9.19 -4.18 12.11
CA GLU A 90 -9.60 -5.54 11.80
C GLU A 90 -9.23 -6.47 12.97
N THR A 91 -10.22 -7.18 13.51
CA THR A 91 -10.01 -8.11 14.63
C THR A 91 -9.73 -9.55 14.16
N SER A 92 -10.06 -9.87 12.92
CA SER A 92 -9.90 -11.22 12.36
C SER A 92 -9.65 -11.20 10.86
N VAL A 93 -8.93 -12.22 10.38
CA VAL A 93 -8.48 -12.35 9.01
C VAL A 93 -8.79 -13.75 8.47
N ILE A 94 -9.30 -13.85 7.24
CA ILE A 94 -9.45 -15.12 6.53
C ILE A 94 -8.10 -15.45 5.90
N THR A 95 -7.45 -16.46 6.46
CA THR A 95 -6.08 -16.87 6.13
C THR A 95 -6.04 -18.23 5.45
N SER A 96 -7.18 -18.84 5.18
CA SER A 96 -7.23 -20.12 4.47
C SER A 96 -8.34 -20.14 3.44
N GLU A 97 -8.15 -20.93 2.40
CA GLU A 97 -9.17 -21.20 1.38
C GLU A 97 -10.41 -21.88 1.97
N ALA A 98 -10.31 -22.44 3.17
CA ALA A 98 -11.43 -22.97 3.93
C ALA A 98 -12.37 -21.89 4.49
N GLY A 99 -12.03 -20.60 4.36
CA GLY A 99 -12.88 -19.48 4.76
C GLY A 99 -12.93 -19.21 6.27
N MET A 100 -12.07 -19.87 7.05
CA MET A 100 -12.05 -19.71 8.50
C MET A 100 -11.39 -18.39 8.89
N ALA A 101 -12.12 -17.56 9.63
CA ALA A 101 -11.59 -16.32 10.19
C ALA A 101 -10.73 -16.63 11.43
N ASN A 102 -9.51 -16.10 11.45
CA ASN A 102 -8.57 -16.24 12.55
C ASN A 102 -8.25 -14.88 13.17
N PRO A 103 -8.06 -14.79 14.49
CA PRO A 103 -7.83 -13.51 15.16
C PRO A 103 -6.49 -12.89 14.76
N VAL A 104 -6.51 -11.60 14.43
CA VAL A 104 -5.30 -10.78 14.29
C VAL A 104 -4.80 -10.44 15.69
N THR A 105 -3.59 -10.85 16.00
CA THR A 105 -3.02 -10.75 17.36
C THR A 105 -1.90 -9.70 17.46
N GLY A 106 -1.44 -9.17 16.33
CA GLY A 106 -0.45 -8.09 16.32
C GLY A 106 -0.13 -7.64 14.90
N LEU A 107 0.25 -6.37 14.76
CA LEU A 107 0.79 -5.80 13.52
C LEU A 107 2.32 -5.86 13.56
N ARG A 108 2.93 -6.10 12.40
CA ARG A 108 4.38 -6.29 12.25
C ARG A 108 4.99 -5.25 11.31
N GLU A 109 6.30 -5.25 11.20
CA GLU A 109 7.08 -4.29 10.44
C GLU A 109 6.66 -4.21 8.96
N GLY A 110 6.28 -5.34 8.33
CA GLY A 110 5.79 -5.36 6.96
C GLY A 110 4.55 -4.47 6.78
N TYR A 111 3.62 -4.47 7.73
CA TYR A 111 2.43 -3.61 7.69
C TYR A 111 2.80 -2.12 7.76
N TRP A 112 3.74 -1.76 8.63
CA TRP A 112 4.17 -0.36 8.77
C TRP A 112 4.95 0.14 7.56
N LEU A 113 5.79 -0.72 6.97
CA LEU A 113 6.49 -0.41 5.71
C LEU A 113 5.50 -0.23 4.55
N TRP A 114 4.44 -1.06 4.50
CA TRP A 114 3.37 -0.96 3.53
C TRP A 114 2.57 0.36 3.65
N LEU A 115 2.20 0.76 4.87
CA LEU A 115 1.59 2.07 5.14
C LEU A 115 2.53 3.22 4.76
N ALA A 116 3.80 3.13 5.14
CA ALA A 116 4.80 4.15 4.84
C ALA A 116 4.97 4.33 3.33
N SER A 117 4.97 3.23 2.56
CA SER A 117 5.00 3.28 1.10
C SER A 117 3.87 4.14 0.53
N MET A 118 2.64 3.97 1.02
CA MET A 118 1.49 4.77 0.57
C MET A 118 1.59 6.23 0.99
N GLY A 119 2.11 6.50 2.20
CA GLY A 119 2.43 7.86 2.64
C GLY A 119 3.43 8.55 1.70
N PHE A 120 4.50 7.86 1.29
CA PHE A 120 5.46 8.39 0.32
C PHE A 120 4.86 8.56 -1.09
N ALA A 121 3.94 7.70 -1.52
CA ALA A 121 3.20 7.89 -2.76
C ALA A 121 2.35 9.18 -2.72
N ALA A 122 1.66 9.43 -1.60
CA ALA A 122 0.89 10.66 -1.39
C ALA A 122 1.79 11.90 -1.37
N LEU A 123 2.95 11.84 -0.71
CA LEU A 123 3.96 12.92 -0.75
C LEU A 123 4.46 13.18 -2.18
N ALA A 124 4.78 12.12 -2.92
CA ALA A 124 5.22 12.23 -4.31
C ALA A 124 4.17 12.94 -5.18
N ALA A 125 2.89 12.53 -5.04
CA ALA A 125 1.76 13.13 -5.73
C ALA A 125 1.54 14.59 -5.30
N PHE A 126 1.63 14.90 -4.01
CA PHE A 126 1.45 16.26 -3.49
C PHE A 126 2.46 17.25 -4.08
N PHE A 127 3.73 16.88 -4.16
CA PHE A 127 4.82 17.70 -4.72
C PHE A 127 4.97 17.59 -6.24
N SER A 128 4.14 16.79 -6.91
CA SER A 128 4.16 16.71 -8.36
C SER A 128 3.71 18.03 -8.98
N ARG A 129 4.42 18.50 -10.01
CA ARG A 129 4.05 19.73 -10.72
C ARG A 129 2.83 19.43 -11.59
N LYS A 130 1.85 20.34 -11.59
CA LYS A 130 0.72 20.26 -12.53
C LYS A 130 1.28 20.35 -13.95
N VAL A 131 0.88 19.43 -14.82
CA VAL A 131 1.03 19.63 -16.27
C VAL A 131 -0.09 20.58 -16.69
N ALA A 132 0.27 21.73 -17.28
CA ALA A 132 -0.69 22.50 -18.03
C ALA A 132 -1.06 21.68 -19.27
N VAL A 133 -2.23 21.06 -19.25
CA VAL A 133 -2.80 20.46 -20.46
C VAL A 133 -3.15 21.65 -21.35
N LYS A 134 -2.34 21.89 -22.40
CA LYS A 134 -2.80 22.74 -23.50
C LYS A 134 -3.86 21.93 -24.23
N LEU A 135 -5.11 22.34 -24.07
CA LEU A 135 -6.22 21.93 -24.93
C LEU A 135 -6.06 22.62 -26.29
#